data_AF-A0A535ZY82-F1
#
_entry.id   AF-A0A535ZY82-F1
#
_cell.length_a   1.000
_cell.length_b   1.000
_cell.length_c   1.000
_cell.angle_alpha   90.00
_cell.angle_beta   90.00
_cell.angle_gamma   90.00
#
_symmetry.space_group_name_H-M   'P 1'
#
loop_
_entity.id
_entity.type
_entity.pdbx_description
1 polymer ?
#
loop_
_entity_poly.entity_id
_entity_poly.type
_entity_poly.pdbx_seq_one_letter_code
_entity_poly.pdbx_strand_id
1 'polypeptide(L)'
;EVGRSGKTSGSLYAISTLGSILGAFLPVLGLIPAFGVRRTLLIFGVILFAASLWGLRSRWRPAFSLVLIALVLPLGPLKNIPDLIYEQESLYNYIQVTQLPDGTRELILNEGQAIHSIYYPNPKTVLTGWYWDYFLAAPYFNAGFTPQKLHRVAIIGLAAGTIAHQFTKVYGQVSIDGVEIDPSIVDVGRKYFAMNEPNLHVHIQDGRTYLETTQAQYDVVAIDAFQQPYIPFQLTTREFFSTIRSHLSSTGVVALNTAHTPHDYRLVQAFVNTMSKVFPSVYVFDVPGTFNTEIMATVQPTSITTFRQNLAQFTPSSIMGQVASEVSAVVTQGHSDGGIVFSDDRAPIEQITDQLLLNYIQQH
;
A
#
# COMPACT_ATOMS: atom_id res chain seq x y z
N GLU A 1 -21.92 45.75 40.32
CA GLU A 1 -22.23 45.09 39.02
C GLU A 1 -20.99 44.62 38.24
N VAL A 2 -19.88 45.38 38.22
CA VAL A 2 -18.66 45.05 37.46
C VAL A 2 -18.04 43.67 37.79
N GLY A 3 -17.97 43.27 39.07
CA GLY A 3 -17.40 41.97 39.47
C GLY A 3 -18.23 40.74 39.07
N ARG A 4 -19.53 40.92 38.81
CA ARG A 4 -20.43 39.85 38.34
C ARG A 4 -20.33 39.67 36.83
N SER A 5 -20.12 40.76 36.09
CA SER A 5 -19.85 40.74 34.65
C SER A 5 -18.50 40.05 34.33
N GLY A 6 -17.44 40.36 35.09
CA GLY A 6 -16.13 39.72 34.92
C GLY A 6 -16.13 38.19 35.14
N LYS A 7 -16.85 37.71 36.18
CA LYS A 7 -17.03 36.26 36.41
C LYS A 7 -17.82 35.58 35.30
N THR A 8 -18.91 36.19 34.83
CA THR A 8 -19.72 35.63 33.73
C THR A 8 -18.92 35.56 32.43
N SER A 9 -18.21 36.63 32.07
CA SER A 9 -17.34 36.63 30.89
C SER A 9 -16.22 35.60 31.00
N GLY A 10 -15.56 35.49 32.17
CA GLY A 10 -14.54 34.47 32.41
C GLY A 10 -15.05 33.03 32.27
N SER A 11 -16.23 32.73 32.83
CA SER A 11 -16.86 31.41 32.68
C SER A 11 -17.24 31.10 31.22
N LEU A 12 -17.75 32.09 30.48
CA LEU A 12 -18.07 31.93 29.05
C LEU A 12 -16.81 31.62 28.23
N TYR A 13 -15.71 32.34 28.50
CA TYR A 13 -14.42 32.05 27.87
C TYR A 13 -13.92 30.64 28.20
N ALA A 14 -13.98 30.23 29.48
CA ALA A 14 -13.54 28.89 29.89
C ALA A 14 -14.34 27.78 29.20
N ILE A 15 -15.67 27.93 29.12
CA ILE A 15 -16.54 26.98 28.40
C ILE A 15 -16.20 26.95 26.91
N SER A 16 -15.97 28.12 26.30
CA SER A 16 -15.56 28.21 24.89
C SER A 16 -14.24 27.49 24.65
N THR A 17 -13.23 27.69 25.50
CA THR A 17 -11.92 27.04 25.37
C THR A 17 -12.05 25.53 25.52
N LEU A 18 -12.78 25.05 26.53
CA LEU A 18 -13.02 23.62 26.72
C LEU A 18 -13.75 23.02 25.51
N GLY A 19 -14.77 23.72 25.00
CA GLY A 19 -15.50 23.34 23.80
C GLY A 19 -14.61 23.24 22.56
N SER A 20 -13.69 24.19 22.36
CA SER A 20 -12.72 24.15 21.25
C SER A 20 -11.72 22.99 21.38
N ILE A 21 -11.22 22.71 22.58
CA ILE A 21 -10.33 21.57 22.83
C ILE A 21 -11.06 20.27 22.51
N LEU A 22 -12.26 20.07 23.07
CA LEU A 22 -13.05 18.87 22.80
C LEU A 22 -13.42 18.78 21.31
N GLY A 23 -13.85 19.89 20.70
CA GLY A 23 -14.21 19.95 19.29
C GLY A 23 -13.05 19.66 18.33
N ALA A 24 -11.79 19.90 18.74
CA ALA A 24 -10.61 19.56 17.95
C ALA A 24 -10.14 18.12 18.16
N PHE A 25 -10.06 17.66 19.41
CA PHE A 25 -9.48 16.35 19.73
C PHE A 25 -10.47 15.19 19.67
N LEU A 26 -11.73 15.39 20.04
CA LEU A 26 -12.73 14.32 20.03
C LEU A 26 -12.99 13.73 18.63
N PRO A 27 -13.11 14.53 17.55
CA PRO A 27 -13.21 13.96 16.21
C PRO A 27 -11.97 13.15 15.83
N VAL A 28 -10.78 13.72 16.03
CA VAL A 28 -9.52 13.15 15.51
C VAL A 28 -9.07 11.91 16.28
N LEU A 29 -9.15 11.94 17.61
CA LEU A 29 -8.62 10.87 18.46
C LEU A 29 -9.69 9.85 18.89
N GLY A 30 -10.97 10.20 18.80
CA GLY A 30 -12.07 9.37 19.28
C GLY A 30 -13.00 8.91 18.17
N LEU A 31 -13.68 9.86 17.52
CA LEU A 31 -14.79 9.54 16.61
C LEU A 31 -14.33 8.99 15.27
N ILE A 32 -13.30 9.57 14.63
CA ILE A 32 -12.78 9.10 13.34
C ILE A 32 -12.24 7.66 13.48
N PRO A 33 -11.37 7.33 14.47
CA PRO A 33 -10.92 5.96 14.65
C PRO A 33 -12.04 4.96 14.97
N ALA A 34 -13.09 5.39 15.69
CA ALA A 34 -14.18 4.49 16.11
C ALA A 34 -15.29 4.31 15.06
N PHE A 35 -15.61 5.36 14.30
CA PHE A 35 -16.79 5.42 13.45
C PHE A 35 -16.50 5.79 11.99
N GLY A 36 -15.26 6.13 11.64
CA GLY A 36 -14.91 6.61 10.32
C GLY A 36 -15.21 8.11 10.13
N VAL A 37 -14.69 8.67 9.03
CA VAL A 37 -14.80 10.10 8.72
C VAL A 37 -16.25 10.45 8.39
N ARG A 38 -16.91 9.65 7.56
CA ARG A 38 -18.29 9.91 7.13
C ARG A 38 -19.24 10.03 8.32
N ARG A 39 -19.24 9.05 9.23
CA ARG A 39 -20.17 9.04 10.37
C ARG A 39 -19.82 10.15 11.35
N THR A 40 -18.55 10.46 11.54
CA THR A 40 -18.11 11.60 12.36
C THR A 40 -18.68 12.92 11.83
N LEU A 41 -18.56 13.16 10.52
CA LEU A 41 -19.14 14.36 9.87
C LEU A 41 -20.66 14.41 10.01
N LEU A 42 -21.35 13.27 9.85
CA LEU A 42 -22.79 13.21 10.05
C LEU A 42 -23.20 13.48 11.50
N ILE A 43 -22.48 12.94 12.48
CA ILE A 43 -22.73 13.20 13.92
C ILE A 43 -22.61 14.70 14.21
N PHE A 44 -21.52 15.34 13.80
CA PHE A 44 -21.36 16.79 14.01
C PHE A 44 -22.38 17.60 13.19
N GLY A 45 -22.68 17.19 11.97
CA GLY A 45 -23.72 17.80 11.14
C GLY A 45 -25.08 17.77 11.83
N VAL A 46 -25.49 16.61 12.36
CA VAL A 46 -26.73 16.43 13.13
C VAL A 46 -26.73 17.29 14.40
N ILE A 47 -25.63 17.34 15.14
CA ILE A 47 -25.52 18.17 16.36
C ILE A 47 -25.67 19.66 16.02
N LEU A 48 -24.94 20.15 15.03
CA LEU A 48 -25.00 21.56 14.60
C LEU A 48 -26.39 21.91 14.03
N PHE A 49 -26.97 20.99 13.26
CA PHE A 49 -28.29 21.18 12.69
C PHE A 49 -29.37 21.19 13.78
N ALA A 50 -29.29 20.29 14.77
CA ALA A 50 -30.18 20.28 15.93
C ALA A 50 -30.05 21.57 16.78
N ALA A 51 -28.83 22.07 16.98
CA ALA A 51 -28.61 23.35 17.66
C ALA A 51 -29.28 24.51 16.91
N SER A 52 -29.23 24.50 15.57
CA SER A 52 -29.87 25.53 14.73
C SER A 52 -31.40 25.54 14.87
N LEU A 53 -32.03 24.38 15.09
CA LEU A 53 -33.48 24.23 15.29
C LEU A 53 -34.01 24.94 16.55
N TRP A 54 -33.14 25.22 17.53
CA TRP A 54 -33.48 26.04 18.69
C TRP A 54 -33.65 27.50 18.29
N GLY A 55 -32.75 28.05 17.46
CA GLY A 55 -32.78 29.44 17.03
C GLY A 55 -33.82 29.76 15.94
N LEU A 56 -34.41 28.75 15.30
CA LEU A 56 -35.37 28.89 14.20
C LEU A 56 -36.79 29.25 14.68
N ARG A 57 -37.48 30.15 13.94
CA ARG A 57 -38.90 30.47 14.19
C ARG A 57 -39.77 29.23 14.07
N SER A 58 -40.78 29.11 14.94
CA SER A 58 -41.63 27.91 15.08
C SER A 58 -42.21 27.35 13.79
N ARG A 59 -42.53 28.20 12.80
CA ARG A 59 -43.09 27.78 11.50
C ARG A 59 -42.14 26.98 10.61
N TRP A 60 -40.82 27.10 10.78
CA TRP A 60 -39.82 26.41 9.95
C TRP A 60 -39.28 25.12 10.58
N ARG A 61 -39.53 24.92 11.88
CA ARG A 61 -39.08 23.73 12.63
C ARG A 61 -39.49 22.40 11.98
N PRO A 62 -40.74 22.18 11.53
CA PRO A 62 -41.10 20.89 10.93
C PRO A 62 -40.36 20.60 9.60
N ALA A 63 -40.17 21.60 8.75
CA ALA A 63 -39.45 21.45 7.49
C ALA A 63 -37.96 21.12 7.72
N PHE A 64 -37.32 21.76 8.71
CA PHE A 64 -35.94 21.47 9.06
C PHE A 64 -35.80 20.11 9.77
N SER A 65 -36.75 19.70 10.61
CA SER A 65 -36.73 18.35 11.20
C SER A 65 -36.70 17.22 10.16
N LEU A 66 -37.30 17.42 8.98
CA LEU A 66 -37.22 16.45 7.88
C LEU A 66 -35.79 16.33 7.30
N VAL A 67 -35.04 17.44 7.26
CA VAL A 67 -33.64 17.44 6.84
C VAL A 67 -32.77 16.71 7.87
N LEU A 68 -33.04 16.90 9.16
CA LEU A 68 -32.36 16.15 10.23
C LEU A 68 -32.59 14.64 10.09
N ILE A 69 -33.83 14.22 9.79
CA ILE A 69 -34.15 12.81 9.53
C ILE A 69 -33.39 12.31 8.29
N ALA A 70 -33.36 13.09 7.21
CA ALA A 70 -32.63 12.72 5.99
C ALA A 70 -31.12 12.54 6.23
N LEU A 71 -30.51 13.33 7.12
CA LEU A 71 -29.11 13.21 7.52
C LEU A 71 -28.79 11.92 8.31
N VAL A 72 -29.79 11.31 8.95
CA VAL A 72 -29.62 10.09 9.77
C VAL A 72 -29.95 8.81 9.00
N LEU A 73 -30.62 8.92 7.84
CA LEU A 73 -30.91 7.76 7.00
C LEU A 73 -29.61 7.08 6.54
N PRO A 74 -29.58 5.74 6.42
CA PRO A 74 -28.42 5.02 5.92
C PRO A 74 -28.15 5.47 4.48
N LEU A 75 -27.14 6.30 4.33
CA LEU A 75 -26.65 6.67 3.02
C LEU A 75 -26.00 5.42 2.43
N GLY A 76 -26.29 5.13 1.16
CA GLY A 76 -25.70 4.00 0.42
C GLY A 76 -24.17 4.06 0.34
N PRO A 77 -23.55 3.22 -0.51
CA PRO A 77 -22.09 3.16 -0.59
C PRO A 77 -21.49 4.56 -0.84
N LEU A 78 -20.35 4.86 -0.21
CA LEU A 78 -19.70 6.17 -0.39
C LEU A 78 -19.28 6.39 -1.85
N LYS A 79 -18.86 5.30 -2.50
CA LYS A 79 -18.43 5.30 -3.90
C LYS A 79 -19.29 4.31 -4.68
N ASN A 80 -19.77 4.75 -5.83
CA ASN A 80 -20.51 3.88 -6.73
C ASN A 80 -19.52 3.12 -7.64
N ILE A 81 -18.88 2.10 -7.08
CA ILE A 81 -18.00 1.19 -7.83
C ILE A 81 -18.83 -0.02 -8.29
N PRO A 82 -18.74 -0.41 -9.57
CA PRO A 82 -19.36 -1.64 -10.06
C PRO A 82 -18.93 -2.86 -9.24
N ASP A 83 -19.86 -3.80 -9.03
CA ASP A 83 -19.58 -5.09 -8.39
C ASP A 83 -19.03 -5.00 -6.95
N LEU A 84 -19.22 -3.86 -6.28
CA LEU A 84 -18.83 -3.65 -4.88
C LEU A 84 -19.63 -4.58 -3.95
N ILE A 85 -18.93 -5.43 -3.22
CA ILE A 85 -19.51 -6.35 -2.22
C ILE A 85 -19.18 -5.99 -0.78
N TYR A 86 -18.18 -5.12 -0.57
CA TYR A 86 -17.77 -4.67 0.75
C TYR A 86 -17.08 -3.32 0.70
N GLU A 87 -17.37 -2.46 1.69
CA GLU A 87 -16.64 -1.23 1.95
C GLU A 87 -16.44 -1.01 3.45
N GLN A 88 -15.30 -0.44 3.83
CA GLN A 88 -14.99 -0.05 5.21
C GLN A 88 -14.03 1.15 5.23
N GLU A 89 -14.29 2.12 6.10
CA GLU A 89 -13.29 3.12 6.50
C GLU A 89 -12.43 2.54 7.64
N SER A 90 -11.10 2.56 7.48
CA SER A 90 -10.12 2.28 8.54
C SER A 90 -9.41 3.58 8.96
N LEU A 91 -8.45 3.47 9.88
CA LEU A 91 -7.58 4.60 10.25
C LEU A 91 -6.67 5.05 9.09
N TYR A 92 -6.36 4.14 8.16
CA TYR A 92 -5.36 4.37 7.11
C TYR A 92 -5.99 4.47 5.73
N ASN A 93 -7.04 3.67 5.46
CA ASN A 93 -7.56 3.47 4.12
C ASN A 93 -9.09 3.45 4.08
N TYR A 94 -9.61 3.85 2.92
CA TYR A 94 -10.95 3.46 2.52
C TYR A 94 -10.88 2.16 1.72
N ILE A 95 -11.28 1.06 2.35
CA ILE A 95 -11.13 -0.30 1.85
C ILE A 95 -12.38 -0.71 1.09
N GLN A 96 -12.22 -1.21 -0.13
CA GLN A 96 -13.30 -1.67 -0.99
C GLN A 96 -12.96 -3.03 -1.58
N VAL A 97 -13.95 -3.92 -1.68
CA VAL A 97 -13.82 -5.22 -2.35
C VAL A 97 -14.88 -5.33 -3.43
N THR A 98 -14.44 -5.56 -4.66
CA THR A 98 -15.32 -5.92 -5.77
C THR A 98 -15.30 -7.42 -6.00
N GLN A 99 -16.37 -7.97 -6.57
CA GLN A 99 -16.40 -9.36 -7.00
C GLN A 99 -17.03 -9.48 -8.39
N LEU A 100 -16.20 -9.80 -9.37
CA LEU A 100 -16.62 -9.99 -10.75
C LEU A 100 -17.53 -11.25 -10.90
N PRO A 101 -18.29 -11.38 -12.01
CA PRO A 101 -19.20 -12.51 -12.22
C PRO A 101 -18.54 -13.89 -12.20
N ASP A 102 -17.25 -13.98 -12.52
CA ASP A 102 -16.45 -15.22 -12.46
C ASP A 102 -15.96 -15.55 -11.04
N GLY A 103 -16.24 -14.69 -10.07
CA GLY A 103 -15.84 -14.80 -8.66
C GLY A 103 -14.47 -14.21 -8.35
N THR A 104 -13.77 -13.62 -9.32
CA THR A 104 -12.54 -12.85 -9.09
C THR A 104 -12.82 -11.70 -8.13
N ARG A 105 -11.93 -11.50 -7.17
CA ARG A 105 -12.05 -10.42 -6.17
C ARG A 105 -10.87 -9.47 -6.29
N GLU A 106 -11.17 -8.18 -6.24
CA GLU A 106 -10.16 -7.12 -6.33
C GLU A 106 -10.25 -6.27 -5.07
N LEU A 107 -9.09 -6.01 -4.46
CA LEU A 107 -8.95 -5.05 -3.37
C LEU A 107 -8.70 -3.68 -4.00
N ILE A 108 -9.54 -2.73 -3.65
CA ILE A 108 -9.47 -1.36 -4.14
C ILE A 108 -9.40 -0.43 -2.94
N LEU A 109 -8.39 0.44 -2.89
CA LEU A 109 -8.19 1.36 -1.79
C LEU A 109 -8.46 2.81 -2.23
N ASN A 110 -8.86 3.63 -1.26
CA ASN A 110 -8.97 5.08 -1.36
C ASN A 110 -9.70 5.55 -2.62
N GLU A 111 -9.02 6.22 -3.54
CA GLU A 111 -9.54 6.87 -4.76
C GLU A 111 -10.30 5.89 -5.66
N GLY A 112 -9.92 4.61 -5.64
CA GLY A 112 -10.55 3.57 -6.44
C GLY A 112 -9.98 3.44 -7.85
N GLN A 113 -8.77 3.95 -8.07
CA GLN A 113 -8.16 4.01 -9.40
C GLN A 113 -7.24 2.81 -9.70
N ALA A 114 -6.82 2.05 -8.68
CA ALA A 114 -6.01 0.87 -8.88
C ALA A 114 -6.41 -0.31 -8.00
N ILE A 115 -6.02 -1.48 -8.48
CA ILE A 115 -6.16 -2.76 -7.81
C ILE A 115 -4.91 -2.98 -6.95
N HIS A 116 -5.12 -3.22 -5.66
CA HIS A 116 -4.08 -3.39 -4.63
C HIS A 116 -3.88 -4.86 -4.25
N SER A 117 -4.81 -5.73 -4.64
CA SER A 117 -4.67 -7.19 -4.57
C SER A 117 -5.73 -7.82 -5.45
N ILE A 118 -5.42 -8.99 -5.99
CA ILE A 118 -6.36 -9.80 -6.75
C ILE A 118 -6.37 -11.23 -6.20
N TYR A 119 -7.56 -11.82 -6.17
CA TYR A 119 -7.77 -13.22 -5.82
C TYR A 119 -8.63 -13.88 -6.88
N TYR A 120 -8.16 -15.02 -7.38
CA TYR A 120 -8.93 -15.88 -8.26
C TYR A 120 -9.54 -17.06 -7.49
N PRO A 121 -10.82 -17.36 -7.67
CA PRO A 121 -11.46 -18.49 -7.03
C PRO A 121 -10.96 -19.85 -7.55
N ASN A 122 -10.40 -19.89 -8.76
CA ASN A 122 -9.80 -21.10 -9.32
C ASN A 122 -8.39 -21.29 -8.72
N PRO A 123 -8.16 -22.33 -7.88
CA PRO A 123 -6.88 -22.54 -7.21
C PRO A 123 -5.74 -22.93 -8.16
N LYS A 124 -6.04 -23.21 -9.44
CA LYS A 124 -5.02 -23.45 -10.49
C LYS A 124 -4.48 -22.16 -11.07
N THR A 125 -5.17 -21.03 -10.90
CA THR A 125 -4.74 -19.71 -11.38
C THR A 125 -3.90 -19.05 -10.29
N VAL A 126 -2.58 -19.19 -10.39
CA VAL A 126 -1.61 -18.61 -9.43
C VAL A 126 -1.10 -17.26 -9.91
N LEU A 127 -0.79 -17.16 -11.20
CA LEU A 127 -0.32 -15.93 -11.82
C LEU A 127 -1.47 -14.96 -12.02
N THR A 128 -1.19 -13.68 -11.80
CA THR A 128 -2.13 -12.59 -11.97
C THR A 128 -2.13 -12.05 -13.40
N GLY A 129 -1.00 -12.18 -14.10
CA GLY A 129 -0.75 -11.45 -15.35
C GLY A 129 -0.40 -9.97 -15.10
N TRP A 130 -0.09 -9.60 -13.86
CA TRP A 130 0.27 -8.25 -13.42
C TRP A 130 1.65 -8.28 -12.72
N TYR A 131 2.11 -7.10 -12.28
CA TYR A 131 3.44 -6.91 -11.70
C TYR A 131 3.74 -7.82 -10.49
N TRP A 132 2.74 -8.26 -9.72
CA TRP A 132 2.95 -9.18 -8.59
C TRP A 132 3.70 -10.45 -8.98
N ASP A 133 3.49 -10.94 -10.21
CA ASP A 133 4.11 -12.16 -10.73
C ASP A 133 5.64 -12.04 -10.81
N TYR A 134 6.17 -10.82 -10.91
CA TYR A 134 7.58 -10.54 -11.09
C TYR A 134 8.37 -10.75 -9.80
N PHE A 135 7.74 -10.55 -8.63
CA PHE A 135 8.37 -10.84 -7.34
C PHE A 135 8.79 -12.30 -7.20
N LEU A 136 8.09 -13.22 -7.88
CA LEU A 136 8.48 -14.63 -7.92
C LEU A 136 9.85 -14.85 -8.55
N ALA A 137 10.35 -13.95 -9.40
CA ALA A 137 11.67 -14.08 -10.01
C ALA A 137 12.82 -13.55 -9.12
N ALA A 138 12.53 -12.81 -8.05
CA ALA A 138 13.55 -12.15 -7.22
C ALA A 138 14.71 -13.07 -6.76
N PRO A 139 14.49 -14.33 -6.34
CA PRO A 139 15.59 -15.18 -5.86
C PRO A 139 16.63 -15.61 -6.91
N TYR A 140 16.33 -15.50 -8.21
CA TYR A 140 17.07 -16.18 -9.27
C TYR A 140 18.35 -15.48 -9.76
N PHE A 141 18.81 -14.40 -9.12
CA PHE A 141 20.03 -13.70 -9.57
C PHE A 141 21.33 -14.44 -9.23
N ASN A 142 21.35 -15.26 -8.16
CA ASN A 142 22.55 -15.94 -7.69
C ASN A 142 22.77 -17.27 -8.40
N ALA A 143 23.99 -17.55 -8.86
CA ALA A 143 24.29 -18.74 -9.64
C ALA A 143 23.92 -20.04 -8.89
N GLY A 144 23.21 -20.94 -9.59
CA GLY A 144 22.81 -22.23 -9.04
C GLY A 144 21.74 -22.12 -7.94
N PHE A 145 20.96 -21.04 -7.93
CA PHE A 145 19.76 -20.96 -7.09
C PHE A 145 18.76 -22.05 -7.48
N THR A 146 18.16 -22.68 -6.47
CA THR A 146 17.06 -23.63 -6.63
C THR A 146 15.95 -23.25 -5.64
N PRO A 147 14.67 -23.52 -5.92
CA PRO A 147 13.56 -23.15 -5.05
C PRO A 147 13.73 -23.57 -3.58
N GLN A 148 14.41 -24.70 -3.31
CA GLN A 148 14.66 -25.21 -1.96
C GLN A 148 15.63 -24.35 -1.13
N LYS A 149 16.37 -23.44 -1.76
CA LYS A 149 17.25 -22.48 -1.09
C LYS A 149 16.52 -21.23 -0.61
N LEU A 150 15.24 -21.06 -0.95
CA LEU A 150 14.43 -19.97 -0.43
C LEU A 150 13.86 -20.38 0.93
N HIS A 151 14.31 -19.72 2.00
CA HIS A 151 13.93 -20.06 3.36
C HIS A 151 12.98 -19.04 3.98
N ARG A 152 13.23 -17.73 3.77
CA ARG A 152 12.42 -16.68 4.39
C ARG A 152 12.21 -15.46 3.48
N VAL A 153 10.99 -14.95 3.46
CA VAL A 153 10.58 -13.78 2.68
C VAL A 153 9.89 -12.78 3.59
N ALA A 154 10.26 -11.50 3.49
CA ALA A 154 9.46 -10.40 4.03
C ALA A 154 8.66 -9.75 2.91
N ILE A 155 7.39 -9.43 3.16
CA ILE A 155 6.54 -8.66 2.27
C ILE A 155 6.12 -7.41 3.04
N ILE A 156 6.67 -6.26 2.65
CA ILE A 156 6.35 -4.95 3.22
C ILE A 156 5.24 -4.32 2.38
N GLY A 157 4.05 -4.19 2.96
CA GLY A 157 2.81 -3.97 2.21
C GLY A 157 2.21 -5.32 1.80
N LEU A 158 1.57 -6.02 2.74
CA LEU A 158 0.97 -7.33 2.48
C LEU A 158 -0.34 -7.23 1.69
N ALA A 159 -1.07 -6.12 1.86
CA ALA A 159 -2.42 -5.95 1.33
C ALA A 159 -3.31 -7.17 1.64
N ALA A 160 -4.06 -7.69 0.67
CA ALA A 160 -4.87 -8.89 0.82
C ALA A 160 -4.13 -10.20 0.47
N GLY A 161 -2.79 -10.17 0.37
CA GLY A 161 -1.96 -11.38 0.35
C GLY A 161 -1.64 -11.96 -1.02
N THR A 162 -1.83 -11.23 -2.13
CA THR A 162 -1.53 -11.74 -3.49
C THR A 162 -0.10 -12.28 -3.63
N ILE A 163 0.91 -11.49 -3.21
CA ILE A 163 2.32 -11.92 -3.25
C ILE A 163 2.52 -13.15 -2.33
N ALA A 164 1.98 -13.13 -1.12
CA ALA A 164 2.12 -14.24 -0.16
C ALA A 164 1.53 -15.56 -0.69
N HIS A 165 0.36 -15.48 -1.33
CA HIS A 165 -0.30 -16.60 -1.99
C HIS A 165 0.60 -17.19 -3.07
N GLN A 166 1.13 -16.36 -3.95
CA GLN A 166 2.00 -16.77 -5.05
C GLN A 166 3.29 -17.44 -4.54
N PHE A 167 3.96 -16.83 -3.56
CA PHE A 167 5.16 -17.41 -2.97
C PHE A 167 4.87 -18.78 -2.35
N THR A 168 3.75 -18.93 -1.65
CA THR A 168 3.35 -20.22 -1.06
C THR A 168 3.09 -21.27 -2.14
N LYS A 169 2.44 -20.91 -3.24
CA LYS A 169 2.16 -21.83 -4.35
C LYS A 169 3.41 -22.27 -5.11
N VAL A 170 4.37 -21.36 -5.29
CA VAL A 170 5.59 -21.61 -6.08
C VAL A 170 6.71 -22.24 -5.26
N TYR A 171 6.91 -21.78 -4.02
CA TYR A 171 8.04 -22.16 -3.17
C TYR A 171 7.66 -23.11 -2.02
N GLY A 172 6.36 -23.40 -1.85
CA GLY A 172 5.89 -24.31 -0.81
C GLY A 172 5.99 -23.69 0.59
N GLN A 173 6.69 -24.35 1.51
CA GLN A 173 6.73 -23.97 2.93
C GLN A 173 7.79 -22.90 3.26
N VAL A 174 8.07 -21.98 2.34
CA VAL A 174 8.91 -20.81 2.63
C VAL A 174 8.27 -19.99 3.76
N SER A 175 9.04 -19.59 4.77
CA SER A 175 8.49 -18.76 5.86
C SER A 175 8.25 -17.34 5.35
N ILE A 176 7.01 -16.86 5.41
CA ILE A 176 6.65 -15.52 4.94
C ILE A 176 6.30 -14.66 6.15
N ASP A 177 6.96 -13.52 6.30
CA ASP A 177 6.53 -12.43 7.18
C ASP A 177 5.83 -11.38 6.33
N GLY A 178 4.52 -11.24 6.50
CA GLY A 178 3.72 -10.20 5.85
C GLY A 178 3.50 -9.02 6.79
N VAL A 179 3.94 -7.83 6.40
CA VAL A 179 3.86 -6.61 7.21
C VAL A 179 2.81 -5.68 6.61
N GLU A 180 1.78 -5.40 7.38
CA GLU A 180 0.66 -4.52 6.98
C GLU A 180 0.37 -3.54 8.10
N ILE A 181 0.31 -2.24 7.80
CA ILE A 181 0.05 -1.23 8.80
C ILE A 181 -1.44 -1.19 9.19
N ASP A 182 -2.32 -1.54 8.25
CA ASP A 182 -3.76 -1.49 8.42
C ASP A 182 -4.36 -2.86 8.81
N PRO A 183 -4.73 -3.08 10.09
CA PRO A 183 -5.33 -4.34 10.52
C PRO A 183 -6.65 -4.67 9.80
N SER A 184 -7.38 -3.64 9.33
CA SER A 184 -8.66 -3.88 8.62
C SER A 184 -8.42 -4.52 7.25
N ILE A 185 -7.30 -4.21 6.59
CA ILE A 185 -6.92 -4.86 5.32
C ILE A 185 -6.61 -6.34 5.56
N VAL A 186 -5.93 -6.67 6.65
CA VAL A 186 -5.64 -8.08 7.00
C VAL A 186 -6.92 -8.88 7.24
N ASP A 187 -7.88 -8.30 7.96
CA ASP A 187 -9.19 -8.92 8.19
C ASP A 187 -9.94 -9.11 6.86
N VAL A 188 -9.89 -8.12 5.97
CA VAL A 188 -10.44 -8.21 4.62
C VAL A 188 -9.75 -9.30 3.79
N GLY A 189 -8.42 -9.39 3.83
CA GLY A 189 -7.65 -10.42 3.14
C GLY A 189 -8.05 -11.83 3.58
N ARG A 190 -8.20 -12.05 4.88
CA ARG A 190 -8.66 -13.34 5.44
C ARG A 190 -10.10 -13.65 5.03
N LYS A 191 -10.98 -12.66 5.05
CA LYS A 191 -12.42 -12.85 4.82
C LYS A 191 -12.78 -13.00 3.35
N TYR A 192 -12.14 -12.23 2.48
CA TYR A 192 -12.50 -12.10 1.07
C TYR A 192 -11.43 -12.65 0.11
N PHE A 193 -10.15 -12.74 0.48
CA PHE A 193 -9.09 -13.13 -0.46
C PHE A 193 -8.45 -14.49 -0.13
N ALA A 194 -9.06 -15.24 0.79
CA ALA A 194 -8.55 -16.54 1.25
C ALA A 194 -7.08 -16.48 1.69
N MET A 195 -6.66 -15.35 2.28
CA MET A 195 -5.31 -15.16 2.83
C MET A 195 -5.14 -15.99 4.12
N ASN A 196 -4.94 -17.30 3.94
CA ASN A 196 -4.89 -18.32 4.99
C ASN A 196 -3.69 -19.27 4.84
N GLU A 197 -2.66 -18.82 4.12
CA GLU A 197 -1.41 -19.53 3.90
C GLU A 197 -0.79 -19.95 5.25
N PRO A 198 -0.52 -21.26 5.48
CA PRO A 198 -0.07 -21.75 6.78
C PRO A 198 1.35 -21.29 7.14
N ASN A 199 2.10 -20.80 6.16
CA ASN A 199 3.47 -20.30 6.25
C ASN A 199 3.53 -18.75 6.30
N LEU A 200 2.38 -18.07 6.32
CA LEU A 200 2.28 -16.60 6.43
C LEU A 200 2.11 -16.16 7.89
N HIS A 201 3.06 -15.37 8.37
CA HIS A 201 3.05 -14.71 9.67
C HIS A 201 2.77 -13.22 9.46
N VAL A 202 1.59 -12.77 9.88
CA VAL A 202 1.15 -11.39 9.67
C VAL A 202 1.57 -10.51 10.86
N HIS A 203 2.24 -9.40 10.57
CA HIS A 203 2.68 -8.39 11.53
C HIS A 203 1.93 -7.08 11.25
N ILE A 204 1.13 -6.62 12.22
CA ILE A 204 0.38 -5.36 12.11
C ILE A 204 1.25 -4.20 12.55
N GLN A 205 2.10 -3.70 11.65
CA GLN A 205 3.10 -2.68 11.94
C GLN A 205 3.46 -1.87 10.67
N ASP A 206 4.02 -0.68 10.88
CA ASP A 206 4.71 0.04 9.81
C ASP A 206 5.94 -0.75 9.34
N GLY A 207 6.17 -0.77 8.02
CA GLY A 207 7.22 -1.58 7.39
C GLY A 207 8.64 -1.24 7.82
N ARG A 208 8.92 0.05 8.01
CA ARG A 208 10.23 0.51 8.49
C ARG A 208 10.42 0.15 9.95
N THR A 209 9.42 0.41 10.78
CA THR A 209 9.42 0.06 12.20
C THR A 209 9.62 -1.45 12.41
N TYR A 210 8.97 -2.28 11.59
CA TYR A 210 9.16 -3.73 11.61
C TYR A 210 10.61 -4.12 11.35
N LEU A 211 11.23 -3.58 10.28
CA LEU A 211 12.63 -3.88 9.95
C LEU A 211 13.59 -3.37 11.02
N GLU A 212 13.33 -2.22 11.65
CA GLU A 212 14.17 -1.69 12.73
C GLU A 212 14.10 -2.53 14.02
N THR A 213 13.06 -3.34 14.20
CA THR A 213 12.82 -4.09 15.46
C THR A 213 12.98 -5.60 15.32
N THR A 214 12.80 -6.16 14.12
CA THR A 214 12.98 -7.58 13.86
C THR A 214 14.45 -8.01 13.99
N GLN A 215 14.67 -9.29 14.28
CA GLN A 215 16.01 -9.92 14.27
C GLN A 215 16.13 -10.97 13.15
N ALA A 216 15.09 -11.12 12.33
CA ALA A 216 15.07 -12.09 11.25
C ALA A 216 16.00 -11.67 10.10
N GLN A 217 16.51 -12.68 9.38
CA GLN A 217 17.17 -12.50 8.09
C GLN A 217 16.32 -13.10 6.98
N TYR A 218 16.37 -12.48 5.80
CA TYR A 218 15.52 -12.77 4.65
C TYR A 218 16.33 -13.07 3.40
N ASP A 219 15.84 -13.99 2.59
CA ASP A 219 16.37 -14.22 1.24
C ASP A 219 15.73 -13.25 0.24
N VAL A 220 14.49 -12.85 0.48
CA VAL A 220 13.80 -11.81 -0.29
C VAL A 220 13.10 -10.83 0.65
N VAL A 221 13.26 -9.54 0.38
CA VAL A 221 12.39 -8.48 0.91
C VAL A 221 11.64 -7.87 -0.26
N ALA A 222 10.34 -8.13 -0.35
CA ALA A 222 9.43 -7.54 -1.33
C ALA A 222 8.79 -6.28 -0.73
N ILE A 223 8.77 -5.18 -1.47
CA ILE A 223 8.18 -3.90 -1.05
C ILE A 223 7.07 -3.55 -2.05
N ASP A 224 5.83 -3.61 -1.58
CA ASP A 224 4.61 -3.26 -2.32
C ASP A 224 3.69 -2.41 -1.43
N ALA A 225 4.26 -1.33 -0.86
CA ALA A 225 3.60 -0.48 0.13
C ALA A 225 3.16 0.86 -0.47
N PHE A 226 2.20 0.82 -1.39
CA PHE A 226 1.60 2.03 -1.96
C PHE A 226 0.52 2.61 -1.06
N GLN A 227 0.63 3.92 -0.80
CA GLN A 227 -0.45 4.76 -0.33
C GLN A 227 -0.81 5.72 -1.46
N GLN A 228 -1.61 5.24 -2.42
CA GLN A 228 -1.81 5.94 -3.69
C GLN A 228 -2.14 7.43 -3.52
N PRO A 229 -1.52 8.30 -4.35
CA PRO A 229 -0.61 7.99 -5.46
C PRO A 229 0.87 7.77 -5.06
N TYR A 230 1.21 7.76 -3.77
CA TYR A 230 2.60 7.82 -3.29
C TYR A 230 3.11 6.50 -2.70
N ILE A 231 4.43 6.34 -2.67
CA ILE A 231 5.09 5.41 -1.75
C ILE A 231 5.51 6.26 -0.54
N PRO A 232 5.19 5.87 0.72
CA PRO A 232 5.58 6.64 1.89
C PRO A 232 7.08 6.92 1.90
N PHE A 233 7.49 8.19 2.01
CA PHE A 233 8.88 8.61 1.80
C PHE A 233 9.87 7.80 2.65
N GLN A 234 9.50 7.43 3.88
CA GLN A 234 10.35 6.68 4.80
C GLN A 234 10.72 5.27 4.30
N LEU A 235 10.02 4.74 3.28
CA LEU A 235 10.29 3.44 2.64
C LEU A 235 11.11 3.56 1.34
N THR A 236 11.64 4.74 1.05
CA THR A 236 12.26 5.06 -0.26
C THR A 236 13.71 5.49 -0.17
N THR A 237 14.21 5.64 1.04
CA THR A 237 15.50 6.28 1.32
C THR A 237 16.65 5.29 1.31
N ARG A 238 17.86 5.79 1.07
CA ARG A 238 19.09 5.01 1.19
C ARG A 238 19.22 4.37 2.57
N GLU A 239 18.81 5.06 3.64
CA GLU A 239 18.84 4.57 5.01
C GLU A 239 17.90 3.37 5.19
N PHE A 240 16.69 3.45 4.64
CA PHE A 240 15.76 2.33 4.62
C PHE A 240 16.33 1.13 3.85
N PHE A 241 16.85 1.34 2.63
CA PHE A 241 17.50 0.26 1.86
C PHE A 241 18.74 -0.31 2.57
N SER A 242 19.48 0.50 3.32
CA SER A 242 20.62 0.04 4.12
C SER A 242 20.17 -0.87 5.27
N THR A 243 19.04 -0.54 5.90
CA THR A 243 18.38 -1.38 6.92
C THR A 243 17.93 -2.70 6.29
N ILE A 244 17.29 -2.67 5.13
CA ILE A 244 16.93 -3.89 4.38
C ILE A 244 18.18 -4.74 4.11
N ARG A 245 19.26 -4.13 3.62
CA ARG A 245 20.51 -4.84 3.33
C ARG A 245 21.09 -5.55 4.56
N SER A 246 20.98 -4.98 5.76
CA SER A 246 21.43 -5.66 6.99
C SER A 246 20.55 -6.85 7.41
N HIS A 247 19.32 -6.91 6.92
CA HIS A 247 18.41 -8.05 7.12
C HIS A 247 18.44 -9.06 5.97
N LEU A 248 19.11 -8.77 4.85
CA LEU A 248 19.23 -9.72 3.76
C LEU A 248 20.33 -10.75 4.01
N SER A 249 20.09 -12.00 3.61
CA SER A 249 21.10 -13.05 3.59
C SER A 249 22.23 -12.69 2.62
N SER A 250 23.35 -13.42 2.67
CA SER A 250 24.50 -13.12 1.79
C SER A 250 24.17 -13.23 0.30
N THR A 251 23.10 -13.93 -0.06
CA THR A 251 22.55 -14.05 -1.43
C THR A 251 21.19 -13.36 -1.56
N GLY A 252 20.81 -12.52 -0.60
CA GLY A 252 19.49 -11.92 -0.54
C GLY A 252 19.23 -10.88 -1.62
N VAL A 253 17.94 -10.67 -1.91
CA VAL A 253 17.44 -9.74 -2.93
C VAL A 253 16.34 -8.86 -2.34
N VAL A 254 16.38 -7.57 -2.61
CA VAL A 254 15.24 -6.68 -2.39
C VAL A 254 14.53 -6.46 -3.72
N ALA A 255 13.20 -6.49 -3.72
CA ALA A 255 12.35 -6.17 -4.86
C ALA A 255 11.36 -5.08 -4.46
N LEU A 256 11.18 -4.09 -5.33
CA LEU A 256 10.35 -2.92 -5.09
C LEU A 256 9.48 -2.64 -6.32
N ASN A 257 8.19 -2.56 -6.10
CA ASN A 257 7.25 -2.00 -7.07
C ASN A 257 7.31 -0.47 -7.03
N THR A 258 7.45 0.16 -8.19
CA THR A 258 7.31 1.63 -8.37
C THR A 258 6.48 1.93 -9.60
N ALA A 259 6.02 3.19 -9.72
CA ALA A 259 5.27 3.66 -10.87
C ALA A 259 6.09 4.56 -11.82
N HIS A 260 5.62 4.68 -13.05
CA HIS A 260 6.07 5.65 -14.06
C HIS A 260 4.89 6.07 -14.94
N THR A 261 5.11 7.04 -15.83
CA THR A 261 4.18 7.32 -16.94
C THR A 261 4.84 6.89 -18.26
N PRO A 262 4.15 6.89 -19.42
CA PRO A 262 4.67 6.30 -20.65
C PRO A 262 6.01 6.89 -21.12
N HIS A 263 6.30 8.14 -20.74
CA HIS A 263 7.46 8.89 -21.22
C HIS A 263 8.31 9.51 -20.10
N ASP A 264 8.01 9.21 -18.83
CA ASP A 264 8.70 9.81 -17.70
C ASP A 264 9.00 8.77 -16.61
N TYR A 265 10.28 8.39 -16.56
CA TYR A 265 10.86 7.39 -15.66
C TYR A 265 11.68 8.04 -14.54
N ARG A 266 11.52 9.34 -14.27
CA ARG A 266 12.33 10.04 -13.25
C ARG A 266 12.23 9.41 -11.86
N LEU A 267 11.06 8.91 -11.47
CA LEU A 267 10.88 8.20 -10.20
C LEU A 267 11.64 6.87 -10.18
N VAL A 268 11.52 6.06 -11.25
CA VAL A 268 12.28 4.82 -11.44
C VAL A 268 13.78 5.09 -11.35
N GLN A 269 14.28 6.11 -12.05
CA GLN A 269 15.70 6.47 -12.04
C GLN A 269 16.18 6.94 -10.66
N ALA A 270 15.35 7.66 -9.90
CA ALA A 270 15.67 8.05 -8.52
C ALA A 270 15.79 6.84 -7.59
N PHE A 271 14.94 5.83 -7.75
CA PHE A 271 15.09 4.56 -7.02
C PHE A 271 16.34 3.80 -7.45
N VAL A 272 16.62 3.68 -8.75
CA VAL A 272 17.87 3.07 -9.26
C VAL A 272 19.08 3.75 -8.65
N ASN A 273 19.14 5.08 -8.64
CA ASN A 273 20.22 5.85 -8.03
C ASN A 273 20.37 5.57 -6.53
N THR A 274 19.24 5.53 -5.82
CA THR A 274 19.21 5.35 -4.37
C THR A 274 19.65 3.95 -3.97
N MET A 275 19.08 2.91 -4.60
CA MET A 275 19.46 1.52 -4.37
C MET A 275 20.90 1.24 -4.78
N SER A 276 21.41 1.90 -5.84
CA SER A 276 22.82 1.79 -6.27
C SER A 276 23.82 2.34 -5.25
N LYS A 277 23.39 3.12 -4.24
CA LYS A 277 24.27 3.53 -3.12
C LYS A 277 24.45 2.43 -2.07
N VAL A 278 23.60 1.42 -2.09
CA VAL A 278 23.54 0.37 -1.06
C VAL A 278 23.92 -0.99 -1.62
N PHE A 279 23.48 -1.30 -2.85
CA PHE A 279 23.63 -2.60 -3.48
C PHE A 279 24.60 -2.55 -4.67
N PRO A 280 25.45 -3.58 -4.87
CA PRO A 280 26.38 -3.65 -6.00
C PRO A 280 25.70 -3.91 -7.36
N SER A 281 24.46 -4.40 -7.40
CA SER A 281 23.74 -4.65 -8.65
C SER A 281 22.26 -4.32 -8.50
N VAL A 282 21.73 -3.60 -9.47
CA VAL A 282 20.32 -3.15 -9.55
C VAL A 282 19.78 -3.47 -10.94
N TYR A 283 18.57 -3.98 -11.01
CA TYR A 283 17.90 -4.40 -12.24
C TYR A 283 16.50 -3.78 -12.30
N VAL A 284 16.06 -3.48 -13.52
CA VAL A 284 14.78 -2.83 -13.78
C VAL A 284 13.95 -3.71 -14.71
N PHE A 285 12.69 -3.90 -14.36
CA PHE A 285 11.70 -4.66 -15.13
C PHE A 285 10.50 -3.75 -15.39
N ASP A 286 10.44 -3.21 -16.61
CA ASP A 286 9.30 -2.42 -17.07
C ASP A 286 8.14 -3.37 -17.42
N VAL A 287 7.02 -3.29 -16.68
CA VAL A 287 5.93 -4.25 -16.77
C VAL A 287 5.00 -3.87 -17.94
N PRO A 288 4.96 -4.68 -19.03
CA PRO A 288 4.31 -4.27 -20.27
C PRO A 288 2.83 -3.93 -20.11
N GLY A 289 2.41 -2.81 -20.71
CA GLY A 289 1.00 -2.40 -20.73
C GLY A 289 0.50 -1.84 -19.40
N THR A 290 1.39 -1.56 -18.45
CA THR A 290 1.06 -0.98 -17.15
C THR A 290 1.86 0.30 -16.90
N PHE A 291 1.62 0.92 -15.75
CA PHE A 291 2.45 2.02 -15.21
C PHE A 291 3.44 1.52 -14.15
N ASN A 292 3.61 0.21 -14.02
CA ASN A 292 4.44 -0.42 -13.00
C ASN A 292 5.83 -0.75 -13.53
N THR A 293 6.82 -0.53 -12.68
CA THR A 293 8.19 -0.99 -12.89
C THR A 293 8.66 -1.66 -11.61
N GLU A 294 9.14 -2.90 -11.74
CA GLU A 294 9.82 -3.57 -10.63
C GLU A 294 11.31 -3.25 -10.64
N ILE A 295 11.86 -2.91 -9.49
CA ILE A 295 13.30 -2.70 -9.31
C ILE A 295 13.81 -3.74 -8.32
N MET A 296 14.79 -4.52 -8.73
CA MET A 296 15.40 -5.54 -7.88
C MET A 296 16.88 -5.24 -7.67
N ALA A 297 17.36 -5.39 -6.44
CA ALA A 297 18.77 -5.22 -6.11
C ALA A 297 19.29 -6.37 -5.26
N THR A 298 20.55 -6.74 -5.50
CA THR A 298 21.16 -7.95 -4.94
C THR A 298 22.32 -7.61 -4.03
N VAL A 299 22.52 -8.40 -2.96
CA VAL A 299 23.63 -8.19 -2.01
C VAL A 299 24.99 -8.47 -2.64
N GLN A 300 25.07 -9.46 -3.54
CA GLN A 300 26.28 -9.81 -4.29
C GLN A 300 26.25 -9.18 -5.68
N PRO A 301 27.42 -8.92 -6.30
CA PRO A 301 27.48 -8.64 -7.72
C PRO A 301 26.89 -9.80 -8.54
N THR A 302 25.87 -9.54 -9.33
CA THR A 302 25.17 -10.55 -10.15
C THR A 302 25.09 -10.11 -11.61
N SER A 303 24.50 -10.93 -12.48
CA SER A 303 24.31 -10.56 -13.89
C SER A 303 22.96 -11.04 -14.44
N ILE A 304 22.45 -10.32 -15.44
CA ILE A 304 21.26 -10.72 -16.21
C ILE A 304 21.46 -12.08 -16.87
N THR A 305 22.69 -12.39 -17.30
CA THR A 305 23.02 -13.69 -17.90
C THR A 305 22.78 -14.83 -16.90
N THR A 306 23.28 -14.69 -15.67
CA THR A 306 23.05 -15.67 -14.60
C THR A 306 21.57 -15.80 -14.26
N PHE A 307 20.86 -14.67 -14.16
CA PHE A 307 19.42 -14.64 -13.92
C PHE A 307 18.64 -15.43 -14.97
N ARG A 308 18.89 -15.15 -16.26
CA ARG A 308 18.27 -15.87 -17.39
C ARG A 308 18.63 -17.35 -17.41
N GLN A 309 19.89 -17.71 -17.11
CA GLN A 309 20.34 -19.10 -17.03
C GLN A 309 19.60 -19.88 -15.93
N ASN A 310 19.47 -19.29 -14.74
CA ASN A 310 18.75 -19.90 -13.63
C ASN A 310 17.25 -20.04 -13.95
N LEU A 311 16.64 -19.10 -14.67
CA LEU A 311 15.23 -19.18 -15.06
C LEU A 311 14.97 -20.15 -16.23
N ALA A 312 15.96 -20.37 -17.10
CA ALA A 312 15.85 -21.32 -18.21
C ALA A 312 15.69 -22.79 -17.79
N GLN A 313 15.87 -23.11 -16.50
CA GLN A 313 15.62 -24.45 -15.97
C GLN A 313 14.12 -24.83 -15.94
N PHE A 314 13.21 -23.85 -16.02
CA PHE A 314 11.78 -24.08 -15.96
C PHE A 314 11.19 -24.40 -17.34
N THR A 315 10.27 -25.36 -17.38
CA THR A 315 9.52 -25.65 -18.61
C THR A 315 8.55 -24.50 -18.91
N PRO A 316 8.37 -24.07 -20.17
CA PRO A 316 7.50 -22.94 -20.51
C PRO A 316 6.04 -23.09 -20.06
N SER A 317 5.55 -24.32 -19.89
CA SER A 317 4.19 -24.61 -19.42
C SER A 317 4.03 -24.52 -17.90
N SER A 318 5.12 -24.49 -17.13
CA SER A 318 5.07 -24.33 -15.67
C SER A 318 4.80 -22.88 -15.29
N ILE A 319 4.33 -22.65 -14.05
CA ILE A 319 4.12 -21.31 -13.49
C ILE A 319 5.39 -20.47 -13.61
N MET A 320 6.53 -21.01 -13.14
CA MET A 320 7.80 -20.30 -13.24
C MET A 320 8.33 -20.17 -14.66
N GLY A 321 7.93 -21.03 -15.60
CA GLY A 321 8.28 -20.88 -17.02
C GLY A 321 7.60 -19.68 -17.68
N GLN A 322 6.35 -19.41 -17.30
CA GLN A 322 5.62 -18.21 -17.75
C GLN A 322 6.25 -16.94 -17.18
N VAL A 323 6.47 -16.91 -15.86
CA VAL A 323 7.20 -15.81 -15.19
C VAL A 323 8.56 -15.60 -15.83
N ALA A 324 9.33 -16.68 -16.03
CA ALA A 324 10.66 -16.64 -16.64
C ALA A 324 10.66 -16.00 -18.03
N SER A 325 9.66 -16.33 -18.86
CA SER A 325 9.52 -15.77 -20.20
C SER A 325 9.31 -14.26 -20.16
N GLU A 326 8.42 -13.78 -19.29
CA GLU A 326 8.10 -12.35 -19.18
C GLU A 326 9.26 -11.55 -18.60
N VAL A 327 9.75 -11.94 -17.41
CA VAL A 327 10.81 -11.19 -16.74
C VAL A 327 12.12 -11.20 -17.53
N SER A 328 12.45 -12.29 -18.23
CA SER A 328 13.66 -12.37 -19.04
C SER A 328 13.61 -11.47 -20.28
N ALA A 329 12.40 -11.19 -20.79
CA ALA A 329 12.20 -10.33 -21.95
C ALA A 329 12.38 -8.85 -21.62
N VAL A 330 12.01 -8.42 -20.40
CA VAL A 330 12.00 -7.00 -20.03
C VAL A 330 13.12 -6.60 -19.06
N VAL A 331 13.84 -7.54 -18.47
CA VAL A 331 14.93 -7.23 -17.53
C VAL A 331 16.05 -6.42 -18.21
N THR A 332 16.38 -5.29 -17.59
CA THR A 332 17.50 -4.43 -17.97
C THR A 332 18.39 -4.14 -16.76
N GLN A 333 19.64 -3.77 -17.02
CA GLN A 333 20.57 -3.37 -15.96
C GLN A 333 20.25 -1.93 -15.56
N GLY A 334 19.92 -1.74 -14.28
CA GLY A 334 19.79 -0.40 -13.70
C GLY A 334 21.17 0.23 -13.58
N HIS A 335 21.36 1.38 -14.22
CA HIS A 335 22.57 2.17 -14.12
C HIS A 335 22.27 3.47 -13.41
N SER A 336 23.02 3.77 -12.36
CA SER A 336 22.94 5.09 -11.73
C SER A 336 23.49 6.14 -12.70
N ASP A 337 22.72 7.21 -12.90
CA ASP A 337 23.09 8.36 -13.73
C ASP A 337 23.74 9.49 -12.90
N GLY A 338 23.95 9.26 -11.60
CA GLY A 338 24.45 10.27 -10.67
C GLY A 338 23.42 11.34 -10.27
N GLY A 339 22.15 11.14 -10.64
CA GLY A 339 21.04 12.03 -10.31
C GLY A 339 20.59 11.96 -8.85
N ILE A 340 19.30 12.21 -8.62
CA ILE A 340 18.72 12.31 -7.28
C ILE A 340 18.86 10.96 -6.54
N VAL A 341 19.31 11.05 -5.29
CA VAL A 341 19.33 9.95 -4.32
C VAL A 341 18.44 10.36 -3.17
N PHE A 342 17.47 9.52 -2.81
CA PHE A 342 16.61 9.75 -1.66
C PHE A 342 17.35 9.42 -0.37
N SER A 343 17.27 10.33 0.59
CA SER A 343 17.73 10.14 1.97
C SER A 343 16.65 10.58 2.94
N ASP A 344 16.76 10.17 4.20
CA ASP A 344 15.82 10.61 5.25
C ASP A 344 15.69 12.13 5.36
N ASP A 345 16.78 12.86 5.11
CA ASP A 345 16.77 14.34 5.08
C ASP A 345 16.17 14.95 3.79
N ARG A 346 16.09 14.17 2.69
CA ARG A 346 15.68 14.64 1.37
C ARG A 346 15.18 13.49 0.49
N ALA A 347 13.88 13.29 0.49
CA ALA A 347 13.18 12.36 -0.41
C ALA A 347 11.95 13.04 -1.01
N PRO A 348 12.09 13.84 -2.09
CA PRO A 348 10.98 14.59 -2.69
C PRO A 348 10.09 13.67 -3.56
N ILE A 349 9.67 12.53 -3.02
CA ILE A 349 8.93 11.53 -3.78
C ILE A 349 7.56 12.07 -4.20
N GLU A 350 6.84 12.73 -3.30
CA GLU A 350 5.52 13.30 -3.58
C GLU A 350 5.62 14.34 -4.69
N GLN A 351 6.63 15.22 -4.63
CA GLN A 351 6.86 16.24 -5.66
C GLN A 351 7.17 15.62 -7.03
N ILE A 352 7.95 14.53 -7.09
CA ILE A 352 8.26 13.84 -8.34
C ILE A 352 6.99 13.19 -8.90
N THR A 353 6.23 12.50 -8.04
CA THR A 353 4.96 11.86 -8.41
C THR A 353 3.92 12.88 -8.90
N ASP A 354 3.78 14.02 -8.23
CA ASP A 354 2.88 15.10 -8.66
C ASP A 354 3.25 15.63 -10.04
N GLN A 355 4.54 15.84 -10.31
CA GLN A 355 5.01 16.28 -11.62
C GLN A 355 4.77 15.22 -12.70
N LEU A 356 4.94 13.93 -12.38
CA LEU A 356 4.63 12.82 -13.29
C LEU A 356 3.15 12.86 -13.69
N LEU A 357 2.25 12.97 -12.72
CA LEU A 357 0.81 13.03 -12.95
C LEU A 357 0.39 14.27 -13.73
N LEU A 358 0.90 15.45 -13.35
CA LEU A 358 0.60 16.71 -14.04
C LEU A 358 1.07 16.70 -15.49
N ASN A 359 2.28 16.19 -15.76
CA ASN A 359 2.80 16.09 -17.12
C ASN A 359 1.97 15.11 -17.96
N TYR A 360 1.55 13.99 -17.39
CA TYR A 360 0.71 13.01 -18.07
C TYR A 360 -0.66 13.59 -18.46
N ILE A 361 -1.31 14.30 -17.53
CA ILE A 361 -2.59 14.99 -17.75
C ILE A 361 -2.46 16.15 -18.75
N GLN A 362 -1.30 16.80 -18.86
CA GLN A 362 -1.12 17.85 -19.87
C GLN A 362 -0.98 17.30 -21.30
N GLN A 363 -0.59 16.02 -21.43
CA GLN A 363 -0.35 15.36 -22.71
C GLN A 363 -1.58 14.60 -23.25
N HIS A 364 -2.64 14.47 -22.46
CA HIS A 364 -3.88 13.72 -22.77
C HIS A 364 -5.11 14.50 -22.35
#